data_AF-A0A519Q5T2-F1
#
_entry.id   AF-A0A519Q5T2-F1
#
_cell.length_a   1.000
_cell.length_b   1.000
_cell.length_c   1.000
_cell.angle_alpha   90.00
_cell.angle_beta   90.00
_cell.angle_gamma   90.00
#
_symmetry.space_group_name_H-M   'P 1'
#
loop_
_entity.id
_entity.type
_entity.pdbx_description
1 polymer ?
#
loop_
_entity_poly.entity_id
_entity_poly.type
_entity_poly.pdbx_seq_one_letter_code
_entity_poly.pdbx_strand_id
1 'polypeptide(L)'
;IYLAHRGIRAANVPLVPGQEDGERLTTLRNPLVIGLTVSPERLVAIRKNRLEGLGAGGTSAYVDHDAVRDETVKARRAFERRGWPTIDVTRRSVEETAAAIINLLSERRSHRVGTSW
;
A
#
# COMPACT_ATOMS: atom_id res chain seq x y z
N ILE A 1 6.41 12.01 -2.34
CA ILE A 1 7.13 13.07 -3.07
C ILE A 1 6.51 13.29 -4.46
N TYR A 2 6.45 12.29 -5.34
CA TYR A 2 5.84 12.43 -6.68
C TYR A 2 4.39 12.94 -6.69
N LEU A 3 3.51 12.35 -5.87
CA LEU A 3 2.11 12.81 -5.76
C LEU A 3 2.02 14.28 -5.29
N ALA A 4 2.89 14.69 -4.36
CA ALA A 4 2.92 16.05 -3.85
C ALA A 4 3.37 17.06 -4.92
N HIS A 5 4.34 16.70 -5.78
CA HIS A 5 4.74 17.52 -6.93
C HIS A 5 3.62 17.69 -7.97
N ARG A 6 2.56 16.88 -7.90
CA ARG A 6 1.34 17.00 -8.70
C ARG A 6 0.19 17.67 -7.93
N GLY A 7 0.48 18.29 -6.78
CA GLY A 7 -0.52 18.96 -5.94
C GLY A 7 -1.45 18.02 -5.18
N ILE A 8 -1.15 16.71 -5.14
CA ILE A 8 -1.98 15.72 -4.46
C ILE A 8 -1.49 15.55 -3.03
N ARG A 9 -2.39 15.81 -2.07
CA ARG A 9 -2.18 15.51 -0.66
C ARG A 9 -2.37 14.01 -0.44
N ALA A 10 -1.30 13.33 -0.02
CA ALA A 10 -1.30 11.89 0.24
C ALA A 10 -0.60 11.61 1.58
N ALA A 11 -1.03 10.55 2.25
CA ALA A 11 -0.41 10.05 3.47
C ALA A 11 -0.10 8.56 3.28
N ASN A 12 1.06 8.13 3.78
CA ASN A 12 1.42 6.71 3.82
C ASN A 12 0.96 6.14 5.16
N VAL A 13 0.19 5.06 5.11
CA VAL A 13 -0.27 4.34 6.30
C VAL A 13 0.33 2.95 6.24
N PRO A 14 1.34 2.63 7.07
CA PRO A 14 1.90 1.29 7.11
C PRO A 14 0.83 0.31 7.59
N LEU A 15 0.84 -0.90 7.07
CA LEU A 15 0.05 -1.99 7.62
C LEU A 15 0.96 -2.78 8.55
N VAL A 16 0.72 -2.69 9.85
CA VAL A 16 1.50 -3.45 10.84
C VAL A 16 0.72 -4.71 11.23
N PRO A 17 1.31 -5.91 11.14
CA PRO A 17 0.67 -7.12 11.62
C PRO A 17 0.22 -6.97 13.07
N GLY A 18 -1.06 -7.23 13.35
CA GLY A 18 -1.64 -7.13 14.69
C GLY A 18 -2.14 -5.73 15.09
N GLN A 19 -1.96 -4.70 14.25
CA GLN A 19 -2.63 -3.41 14.45
C GLN A 19 -3.85 -3.28 13.54
N GLU A 20 -4.97 -2.84 14.10
CA GLU A 20 -6.21 -2.55 13.36
C GLU A 20 -6.18 -1.17 12.69
N ASP A 21 -5.11 -0.87 11.95
CA ASP A 21 -4.89 0.44 11.33
C ASP A 21 -6.01 0.82 10.33
N GLY A 22 -6.72 -0.18 9.81
CA GLY A 22 -7.77 0.00 8.82
C GLY A 22 -9.03 0.71 9.32
N GLU A 23 -9.37 0.61 10.61
CA GLU A 23 -10.62 1.22 11.12
C GLU A 23 -10.57 2.75 11.17
N ARG A 24 -9.39 3.31 11.46
CA ARG A 24 -9.22 4.77 11.47
C ARG A 24 -9.35 5.35 10.07
N LEU A 25 -9.09 4.57 9.03
CA LEU A 25 -9.24 5.01 7.64
C LEU A 25 -10.69 5.05 7.18
N THR A 26 -11.58 4.27 7.81
CA THR A 26 -13.01 4.25 7.46
C THR A 26 -13.78 5.43 8.03
N THR A 27 -13.24 6.13 9.03
CA THR A 27 -13.87 7.33 9.62
C THR A 27 -13.53 8.62 8.88
N LEU A 28 -12.57 8.58 7.95
CA LEU A 28 -12.18 9.74 7.16
C LEU A 28 -13.32 10.17 6.23
N ARG A 29 -13.46 11.47 6.01
CA ARG A 29 -14.46 12.02 5.10
C ARG A 29 -14.00 11.89 3.64
N ASN A 30 -14.64 10.98 2.91
CA ASN A 30 -14.43 10.76 1.48
C ASN A 30 -12.95 10.53 1.07
N PRO A 31 -12.18 9.66 1.77
CA PRO A 31 -10.82 9.34 1.38
C PRO A 31 -10.81 8.47 0.12
N LEU A 32 -9.80 8.65 -0.74
CA LEU A 32 -9.38 7.61 -1.66
C LEU A 32 -8.29 6.78 -0.96
N VAL A 33 -8.67 5.59 -0.53
CA VAL A 33 -7.73 4.61 0.05
C VAL A 33 -7.36 3.61 -1.03
N ILE A 34 -6.06 3.42 -1.23
CA ILE A 34 -5.50 2.50 -2.23
C ILE A 34 -4.57 1.54 -1.51
N GLY A 35 -4.83 0.25 -1.63
CA GLY A 35 -3.94 -0.79 -1.11
C GLY A 35 -2.72 -0.96 -2.02
N LEU A 36 -1.51 -0.90 -1.48
CA LEU A 36 -0.29 -1.22 -2.21
C LEU A 36 0.16 -2.62 -1.80
N THR A 37 0.32 -3.52 -2.78
CA THR A 37 0.76 -4.90 -2.55
C THR A 37 2.13 -5.15 -3.18
N VAL A 38 2.88 -6.07 -2.60
CA VAL A 38 4.20 -6.49 -3.08
C VAL A 38 4.31 -7.99 -2.89
N SER A 39 5.02 -8.69 -3.79
CA SER A 39 5.24 -10.13 -3.63
C SER A 39 6.05 -10.43 -2.36
N PRO A 40 5.80 -11.57 -1.70
CA PRO A 40 6.54 -11.98 -0.51
C PRO A 40 8.05 -12.00 -0.75
N GLU A 41 8.49 -12.53 -1.89
CA GLU A 41 9.90 -12.68 -2.26
C GLU A 41 10.58 -11.32 -2.36
N ARG A 42 9.91 -10.36 -3.00
CA ARG A 42 10.42 -9.00 -3.17
C ARG A 42 10.47 -8.28 -1.82
N LEU A 43 9.47 -8.47 -0.97
CA LEU A 43 9.41 -7.86 0.35
C LEU A 43 10.53 -8.41 1.27
N VAL A 44 10.74 -9.73 1.26
CA VAL A 44 11.87 -10.36 1.99
C VAL A 44 13.19 -9.77 1.52
N ALA A 45 13.44 -9.66 0.21
CA ALA A 45 14.67 -9.08 -0.32
C ALA A 45 14.89 -7.63 0.14
N ILE A 46 13.84 -6.79 0.10
CA ILE A 46 13.91 -5.40 0.58
C ILE A 46 14.22 -5.35 2.09
N ARG A 47 13.58 -6.22 2.88
CA ARG A 47 13.78 -6.28 4.33
C ARG A 47 15.18 -6.78 4.71
N LYS A 48 15.71 -7.77 4.00
CA LYS A 48 17.09 -8.26 4.17
C LYS A 48 18.11 -7.16 3.92
N ASN A 49 18.02 -6.47 2.78
CA ASN A 49 18.91 -5.35 2.45
C ASN A 49 18.88 -4.25 3.53
N ARG A 50 17.70 -4.01 4.12
CA ARG A 50 17.56 -3.04 5.22
C ARG A 50 18.24 -3.51 6.51
N LEU A 51 18.10 -4.79 6.87
CA LEU A 51 18.77 -5.36 8.06
C LEU A 51 20.29 -5.33 7.93
N GLU A 52 20.79 -5.69 6.75
CA GLU A 52 22.23 -5.64 6.42
C GLU A 52 22.77 -4.21 6.57
N GLY A 53 22.07 -3.21 6.02
CA GLY A 53 22.44 -1.80 6.16
C GLY A 53 22.39 -1.26 7.59
N LEU A 54 21.69 -1.93 8.50
CA LEU A 54 21.60 -1.59 9.93
C LEU A 54 22.60 -2.37 10.79
N GLY A 55 23.42 -3.26 10.21
CA GLY A 55 24.33 -4.11 10.97
C GLY A 55 23.64 -5.17 11.83
N ALA A 56 22.35 -5.42 11.60
CA ALA A 56 21.55 -6.39 12.35
C ALA A 56 21.54 -7.75 11.65
N GLY A 57 22.54 -8.60 11.92
CA GLY A 57 22.73 -9.91 11.28
C GLY A 57 21.86 -11.06 11.81
N GLY A 58 20.67 -10.78 12.37
CA GLY A 58 19.83 -11.79 13.03
C GLY A 58 18.74 -12.38 12.13
N THR A 59 18.45 -13.67 12.32
CA THR A 59 17.24 -14.33 11.81
C THR A 59 16.03 -13.77 12.58
N SER A 60 15.11 -13.12 11.89
CA SER A 60 13.92 -12.50 12.49
C SER A 60 12.69 -12.85 11.66
N ALA A 61 11.53 -12.99 12.30
CA ALA A 61 10.23 -13.09 11.63
C ALA A 61 10.01 -11.97 10.59
N TYR A 62 10.75 -10.87 10.70
CA TYR A 62 10.81 -9.78 9.73
C TYR A 62 11.23 -10.22 8.32
N VAL A 63 12.07 -11.26 8.19
CA VAL A 63 12.57 -11.80 6.91
C VAL A 63 12.22 -13.26 6.68
N ASP A 64 11.45 -13.87 7.59
CA ASP A 64 10.93 -15.22 7.44
C ASP A 64 9.92 -15.28 6.29
N HIS A 65 10.11 -16.21 5.36
CA HIS A 65 9.33 -16.22 4.11
C HIS A 65 7.86 -16.57 4.36
N ASP A 66 7.58 -17.54 5.24
CA ASP A 66 6.22 -17.95 5.56
C ASP A 66 5.48 -16.85 6.32
N ALA A 67 6.12 -16.21 7.30
CA ALA A 67 5.54 -15.07 8.03
C ALA A 67 5.24 -13.89 7.09
N VAL A 68 6.15 -13.57 6.16
CA VAL A 68 5.94 -12.49 5.18
C VAL A 68 4.84 -12.86 4.17
N ARG A 69 4.77 -14.14 3.75
CA ARG A 69 3.68 -14.62 2.90
C ARG A 69 2.33 -14.44 3.59
N ASP A 70 2.22 -14.85 4.85
CA ASP A 70 0.99 -14.69 5.63
C ASP A 70 0.60 -13.22 5.82
N GLU A 71 1.59 -12.34 6.08
CA GLU A 71 1.39 -10.89 6.15
C GLU A 71 0.79 -10.33 4.84
N THR A 72 1.40 -10.63 3.70
CA THR A 72 0.92 -10.13 2.39
C THR A 72 -0.47 -10.66 2.03
N VAL A 73 -0.79 -11.93 2.33
CA VAL A 73 -2.12 -12.50 2.13
C VAL A 73 -3.16 -11.82 3.02
N LYS A 74 -2.84 -11.61 4.30
CA LYS A 74 -3.73 -10.89 5.23
C LYS A 74 -4.01 -9.46 4.76
N ALA A 75 -2.98 -8.75 4.28
CA ALA A 75 -3.10 -7.42 3.71
C ALA A 75 -4.06 -7.39 2.52
N ARG A 76 -3.84 -8.26 1.53
CA ARG A 76 -4.67 -8.35 0.33
C ARG A 76 -6.14 -8.62 0.68
N ARG A 77 -6.40 -9.61 1.54
CA ARG A 77 -7.76 -9.92 2.00
C ARG A 77 -8.40 -8.74 2.73
N ALA A 78 -7.62 -7.97 3.50
CA ALA A 78 -8.11 -6.79 4.22
C ALA A 78 -8.53 -5.65 3.28
N PHE A 79 -7.81 -5.48 2.16
CA PHE A 79 -8.17 -4.51 1.12
C PHE A 79 -9.43 -4.95 0.37
N GLU A 80 -9.49 -6.23 -0.02
CA GLU A 80 -10.66 -6.82 -0.71
C GLU A 80 -11.94 -6.69 0.13
N ARG A 81 -11.89 -7.02 1.43
CA ARG A 81 -13.05 -6.87 2.34
C ARG A 81 -13.57 -5.43 2.45
N ARG A 82 -12.72 -4.43 2.21
CA ARG A 82 -13.06 -3.00 2.29
C ARG A 82 -13.41 -2.40 0.93
N GLY A 83 -13.32 -3.17 -0.15
CA GLY A 83 -13.52 -2.70 -1.52
C GLY A 83 -12.50 -1.64 -1.95
N TRP A 84 -11.31 -1.64 -1.35
CA TRP A 84 -10.27 -0.68 -1.72
C TRP A 84 -9.58 -1.11 -3.01
N PRO A 85 -9.39 -0.21 -3.99
CA PRO A 85 -8.58 -0.52 -5.16
C PRO A 85 -7.16 -0.88 -4.73
N THR A 86 -6.58 -1.88 -5.39
CA THR A 86 -5.23 -2.37 -5.10
C THR A 86 -4.28 -2.19 -6.26
N ILE A 87 -3.03 -1.80 -5.98
CA ILE A 87 -1.95 -1.70 -6.95
C ILE A 87 -0.81 -2.63 -6.51
N ASP A 88 -0.46 -3.59 -7.38
CA ASP A 88 0.76 -4.39 -7.21
C ASP A 88 1.98 -3.58 -7.65
N VAL A 89 2.88 -3.31 -6.70
CA VAL A 89 4.10 -2.52 -6.90
C VAL A 89 5.37 -3.37 -7.02
N THR A 90 5.26 -4.71 -7.10
CA THR A 90 6.41 -5.65 -7.08
C THR A 90 7.50 -5.30 -8.10
N ARG A 91 7.10 -4.89 -9.31
CA ARG A 91 7.99 -4.53 -10.42
C ARG A 91 7.75 -3.13 -10.98
N ARG A 92 7.01 -2.29 -10.24
CA ARG A 92 6.71 -0.92 -10.68
C ARG A 92 7.74 0.06 -10.15
N SER A 93 8.08 1.05 -10.94
CA SER A 93 8.78 2.24 -10.45
C SER A 93 7.86 3.08 -9.56
N VAL A 94 8.45 4.06 -8.87
CA VAL A 94 7.69 5.02 -8.07
C VAL A 94 6.80 5.88 -8.97
N GLU A 95 7.29 6.24 -10.16
CA GLU A 95 6.60 6.99 -11.20
C GLU A 95 5.39 6.24 -11.74
N GLU A 96 5.55 4.96 -12.09
CA GLU A 96 4.46 4.11 -12.59
C GLU A 96 3.39 3.89 -11.52
N THR A 97 3.81 3.72 -10.27
CA THR A 97 2.89 3.61 -9.14
C THR A 97 2.13 4.92 -8.94
N ALA A 98 2.80 6.07 -9.01
CA ALA A 98 2.16 7.38 -8.90
C ALA A 98 1.17 7.63 -10.05
N ALA A 99 1.52 7.27 -11.28
CA ALA A 99 0.64 7.39 -12.44
C ALA A 99 -0.64 6.56 -12.25
N ALA A 100 -0.52 5.32 -11.77
CA ALA A 100 -1.67 4.47 -11.48
C ALA A 100 -2.58 5.05 -10.38
N ILE A 101 -1.99 5.62 -9.31
CA ILE A 101 -2.74 6.32 -8.26
C ILE A 101 -3.49 7.54 -8.82
N ILE A 102 -2.85 8.33 -9.69
CA ILE A 102 -3.45 9.51 -10.32
C ILE A 102 -4.64 9.12 -11.19
N ASN A 103 -4.52 8.03 -11.95
CA ASN A 103 -5.62 7.54 -12.79
C ASN A 103 -6.86 7.17 -11.96
N LEU A 104 -6.68 6.41 -10.88
CA LEU A 104 -7.78 6.07 -9.95
C LEU A 104 -8.41 7.31 -9.31
N LEU A 105 -7.59 8.31 -8.99
CA LEU A 105 -8.08 9.58 -8.45
C LEU A 105 -8.91 10.37 -9.48
N SER A 106 -8.49 10.39 -10.74
CA SER A 106 -9.21 11.03 -11.83
C SER A 106 -10.55 10.32 -12.11
N GLU A 107 -10.56 8.99 -12.21
CA GLU A 107 -11.78 8.19 -12.39
C GLU A 107 -12.81 8.46 -11.28
N ARG A 108 -12.37 8.47 -10.02
CA ARG A 108 -13.25 8.79 -8.89
C ARG A 108 -13.82 10.20 -8.97
N ARG A 109 -13.03 11.19 -9.41
CA ARG A 109 -13.51 12.57 -9.58
C ARG A 109 -14.57 12.65 -10.67
N SER A 110 -14.37 11.98 -11.80
CA SER A 110 -15.34 11.93 -12.90
C SER A 110 -16.66 11.29 -12.49
N HIS A 111 -16.63 10.16 -11.75
CA HIS A 111 -17.86 9.54 -11.25
C HIS A 111 -18.67 10.43 -10.31
N ARG A 112 -18.00 11.22 -9.46
CA ARG A 112 -18.69 12.18 -8.57
C ARG A 112 -19.39 13.31 -9.30
N VAL A 113 -18.88 13.72 -10.47
CA VAL A 113 -19.50 14.77 -11.30
C VAL A 113 -20.75 14.23 -12.01
N GLY A 114 -20.78 12.93 -12.36
CA GLY A 114 -21.91 12.30 -13.02
C GLY A 114 -23.14 12.05 -12.14
N THR A 115 -22.97 11.92 -10.82
CA THR A 115 -24.06 11.61 -9.86
C THR A 115 -24.79 12.83 -9.29
N SER A 116 -24.58 14.03 -9.84
CA SER A 116 -25.10 15.30 -9.29
C SER A 116 -26.30 15.89 -10.06
N TRP A 117 -27.05 15.08 -10.80
CA TRP A 117 -28.20 15.52 -11.61
C TRP A 117 -29.50 14.90 -11.12
#